data_AF-A0A067GP65-F1
#
_entry.id   AF-A0A067GP65-F1
#
_cell.length_a   1.000
_cell.length_b   1.000
_cell.length_c   1.000
_cell.angle_alpha   90.00
_cell.angle_beta   90.00
_cell.angle_gamma   90.00
#
_symmetry.space_group_name_H-M   'P 1'
#
loop_
_entity.id
_entity.type
_entity.pdbx_description
1 polymer ?
#
loop_
_entity_poly.entity_id
_entity_poly.type
_entity_poly.pdbx_seq_one_letter_code
_entity_poly.pdbx_strand_id
1 'polypeptide(L)'
;MELEFECSNVNKWKEALASYEARVESLNKPNLISLDDYYRKELPSLIHQRNPNPHINTTELSKLVRWKLTRGKWRPRLLDFVSSLDDSSVKSASEKAFKSLPDLTKAVSELTVLKGVGPATASAVLAAYAPGVAPFMSDEAMGAALGHSKDYSLRQYLLFADKLQAKAKVSDIFFFKCLCTFQFVVCLIVLHHLLLQLDLDIK
;
A
#
# COMPACT_ATOMS: atom_id res chain seq x y z
N MET A 1 2.11 19.95 12.69
CA MET A 1 2.68 19.12 13.77
C MET A 1 3.20 17.85 13.14
N GLU A 2 4.50 17.60 13.25
CA GLU A 2 5.19 16.46 12.63
C GLU A 2 4.88 15.17 13.40
N LEU A 3 4.53 14.09 12.70
CA LEU A 3 4.26 12.78 13.29
C LEU A 3 5.37 11.80 12.89
N GLU A 4 6.21 11.47 13.86
CA GLU A 4 7.32 10.54 13.69
C GLU A 4 6.89 9.10 13.96
N PHE A 5 7.57 8.14 13.34
CA PHE A 5 7.31 6.71 13.53
C PHE A 5 7.44 6.27 15.01
N GLU A 6 8.30 6.94 15.77
CA GLU A 6 8.55 6.64 17.19
C GLU A 6 7.39 7.09 18.10
N CYS A 7 6.52 7.99 17.64
CA CYS A 7 5.40 8.53 18.41
C CYS A 7 4.49 7.43 19.00
N SER A 8 4.32 7.39 20.32
CA SER A 8 3.43 6.46 21.04
C SER A 8 2.05 7.07 21.35
N ASN A 9 1.83 8.36 21.05
CA ASN A 9 0.56 9.03 21.34
C ASN A 9 -0.51 8.67 20.31
N VAL A 10 -1.45 7.82 20.73
CA VAL A 10 -2.58 7.34 19.91
C VAL A 10 -3.44 8.47 19.33
N ASN A 11 -3.64 9.57 20.07
CA ASN A 11 -4.47 10.69 19.58
C ASN A 11 -3.80 11.40 18.41
N LYS A 12 -2.46 11.54 18.41
CA LYS A 12 -1.74 12.08 17.24
C LYS A 12 -1.89 11.19 16.00
N TRP A 13 -1.91 9.86 16.18
CA TRP A 13 -2.20 8.92 15.09
C TRP A 13 -3.65 9.05 14.58
N LYS A 14 -4.62 9.25 15.46
CA LYS A 14 -6.03 9.47 15.10
C LYS A 14 -6.23 10.79 14.35
N GLU A 15 -5.63 11.88 14.83
CA GLU A 15 -5.65 13.18 14.15
C GLU A 15 -5.00 13.09 12.77
N ALA A 16 -3.87 12.40 12.67
CA ALA A 16 -3.24 12.14 11.40
C ALA A 16 -4.17 11.34 10.47
N LEU A 17 -4.87 10.33 10.97
CA LEU A 17 -5.83 9.56 10.19
C LEU A 17 -6.98 10.41 9.67
N ALA A 18 -7.55 11.23 10.54
CA ALA A 18 -8.69 12.10 10.22
C ALA A 18 -8.35 13.13 9.13
N SER A 19 -7.11 13.62 9.08
CA SER A 19 -6.72 14.63 8.09
C SER A 19 -6.07 14.04 6.83
N TYR A 20 -6.26 12.74 6.56
CA TYR A 20 -5.71 12.09 5.37
C TYR A 20 -6.31 12.63 4.07
N GLU A 21 -7.64 12.73 3.96
CA GLU A 21 -8.31 13.15 2.72
C GLU A 21 -7.85 14.57 2.33
N ALA A 22 -7.84 15.50 3.29
CA ALA A 22 -7.29 16.84 3.11
C ALA A 22 -5.82 16.84 2.66
N ARG A 23 -5.00 15.90 3.12
CA ARG A 23 -3.61 15.78 2.64
C ARG A 23 -3.53 15.27 1.21
N VAL A 24 -4.34 14.29 0.82
CA VAL A 24 -4.37 13.81 -0.57
C VAL A 24 -4.80 14.93 -1.52
N GLU A 25 -5.80 15.71 -1.13
CA GLU A 25 -6.24 16.90 -1.86
C GLU A 25 -5.11 17.94 -2.00
N SER A 26 -4.35 18.17 -0.92
CA SER A 26 -3.23 19.13 -0.93
C SER A 26 -2.08 18.80 -1.88
N LEU A 27 -1.96 17.54 -2.31
CA LEU A 27 -0.93 17.13 -3.29
C LEU A 27 -1.21 17.70 -4.70
N ASN A 28 -2.43 18.18 -4.96
CA ASN A 28 -2.86 18.81 -6.21
C ASN A 28 -2.47 18.00 -7.48
N LYS A 29 -2.49 16.67 -7.37
CA LYS A 29 -2.18 15.76 -8.48
C LYS A 29 -3.45 15.37 -9.23
N PRO A 30 -3.48 15.46 -10.57
CA PRO A 30 -4.67 15.17 -11.35
C PRO A 30 -5.10 13.71 -11.17
N ASN A 31 -6.41 13.50 -10.99
CA ASN A 31 -7.04 12.19 -10.81
C ASN A 31 -6.57 11.40 -9.56
N LEU A 32 -5.74 11.96 -8.69
CA LEU A 32 -5.25 11.22 -7.52
C LEU A 32 -6.38 10.91 -6.55
N ILE A 33 -7.28 11.86 -6.30
CA ILE A 33 -8.43 11.67 -5.39
C ILE A 33 -9.28 10.48 -5.83
N SER A 34 -9.69 10.45 -7.10
CA SER A 34 -10.53 9.36 -7.63
C SER A 34 -9.80 8.01 -7.67
N LEU A 35 -8.49 8.01 -7.95
CA LEU A 35 -7.67 6.80 -7.89
C LEU A 35 -7.49 6.30 -6.45
N ASP A 36 -7.39 7.21 -5.49
CA ASP A 36 -7.23 6.89 -4.08
C ASP A 36 -8.54 6.37 -3.47
N ASP A 37 -9.67 6.99 -3.78
CA ASP A 37 -11.00 6.49 -3.41
C ASP A 37 -11.23 5.09 -3.97
N TYR A 38 -10.88 4.86 -5.24
CA TYR A 38 -10.93 3.53 -5.84
C TYR A 38 -10.10 2.53 -5.04
N TYR A 39 -8.82 2.83 -4.77
CA TYR A 39 -7.94 1.91 -4.07
C TYR A 39 -8.38 1.65 -2.63
N ARG A 40 -8.88 2.66 -1.92
CA ARG A 40 -9.22 2.56 -0.49
C ARG A 40 -10.60 1.99 -0.21
N LYS A 41 -11.58 2.28 -1.08
CA LYS A 41 -13.01 2.04 -0.82
C LYS A 41 -13.56 0.98 -1.79
N GLU A 42 -13.34 1.16 -3.08
CA GLU A 42 -13.93 0.30 -4.11
C GLU A 42 -13.21 -1.04 -4.25
N LEU A 43 -11.88 -1.04 -4.44
CA LEU A 43 -11.10 -2.24 -4.73
C LEU A 43 -11.19 -3.30 -3.62
N PRO A 44 -11.05 -2.97 -2.31
CA PRO A 44 -11.23 -3.96 -1.25
C PRO A 44 -12.63 -4.58 -1.31
N SER A 45 -13.66 -3.78 -1.55
CA SER A 45 -15.04 -4.24 -1.66
C SER A 45 -15.21 -5.22 -2.83
N LEU A 46 -14.66 -4.89 -4.01
CA LEU A 46 -14.68 -5.75 -5.20
C LEU A 46 -13.98 -7.09 -4.98
N ILE A 47 -12.82 -7.09 -4.31
CA ILE A 47 -12.08 -8.32 -3.99
C ILE A 47 -12.92 -9.23 -3.08
N HIS A 48 -13.49 -8.67 -2.01
CA HIS A 48 -14.25 -9.45 -1.03
C HIS A 48 -15.61 -9.92 -1.54
N GLN A 49 -16.23 -9.22 -2.50
CA GLN A 49 -17.45 -9.68 -3.17
C GLN A 49 -17.25 -10.99 -3.95
N ARG A 50 -16.00 -11.38 -4.26
CA ARG A 50 -15.66 -12.62 -4.98
C ARG A 50 -15.38 -13.81 -4.07
N ASN A 51 -15.63 -13.68 -2.76
CA ASN A 51 -15.53 -14.81 -1.84
C ASN A 51 -16.43 -15.97 -2.29
N PRO A 52 -15.98 -17.24 -2.17
CA PRO A 52 -14.82 -17.70 -1.40
C PRO A 52 -13.46 -17.65 -2.15
N ASN A 53 -13.43 -17.22 -3.42
CA ASN A 53 -12.19 -17.14 -4.21
C ASN A 53 -11.89 -15.67 -4.54
N PRO A 54 -11.47 -14.86 -3.55
CA PRO A 54 -11.12 -13.47 -3.79
C PRO A 54 -9.95 -13.39 -4.79
N HIS A 55 -10.03 -12.45 -5.71
CA HIS A 55 -9.01 -12.21 -6.74
C HIS A 55 -9.14 -10.80 -7.29
N ILE A 56 -8.09 -10.35 -7.99
CA ILE A 56 -8.13 -9.17 -8.85
C ILE A 56 -8.02 -9.59 -10.32
N ASN A 57 -8.54 -8.73 -11.20
CA ASN A 57 -8.42 -8.87 -12.65
C ASN A 57 -7.35 -7.90 -13.21
N THR A 58 -7.00 -8.02 -14.49
CA THR A 58 -5.95 -7.19 -15.11
C THR A 58 -6.31 -5.70 -15.05
N THR A 59 -7.57 -5.33 -15.29
CA THR A 59 -8.04 -3.94 -15.26
C THR A 59 -7.87 -3.32 -13.87
N GLU A 60 -8.20 -4.06 -12.83
CA GLU A 60 -8.05 -3.65 -11.44
C GLU A 60 -6.58 -3.50 -11.04
N LEU A 61 -5.74 -4.46 -11.45
CA LEU A 61 -4.29 -4.38 -11.23
C LEU A 61 -3.69 -3.16 -11.93
N SER A 62 -4.08 -2.88 -13.18
CA SER A 62 -3.64 -1.69 -13.92
C SER A 62 -4.09 -0.40 -13.24
N LYS A 63 -5.33 -0.32 -12.75
CA LYS A 63 -5.84 0.85 -12.03
C LYS A 63 -5.12 1.06 -10.69
N LEU A 64 -4.83 -0.02 -9.96
CA LEU A 64 -4.00 0.02 -8.74
C LEU A 64 -2.58 0.49 -9.04
N VAL A 65 -1.95 0.00 -10.10
CA VAL A 65 -0.60 0.44 -10.49
C VAL A 65 -0.60 1.91 -10.91
N ARG A 66 -1.63 2.36 -11.64
CA ARG A 66 -1.82 3.78 -11.95
C ARG A 66 -1.92 4.63 -10.68
N TRP A 67 -2.76 4.23 -9.72
CA TRP A 67 -2.85 4.88 -8.41
C TRP A 67 -1.47 5.00 -7.75
N LYS A 68 -0.73 3.89 -7.66
CA LYS A 68 0.61 3.82 -7.07
C LYS A 68 1.62 4.75 -7.77
N LEU A 69 1.58 4.83 -9.10
CA LEU A 69 2.50 5.67 -9.87
C LEU A 69 2.14 7.16 -9.80
N THR A 70 0.85 7.51 -9.65
CA THR A 70 0.43 8.91 -9.48
C THR A 70 0.89 9.48 -8.15
N ARG A 71 0.81 8.69 -7.07
CA ARG A 71 1.28 9.11 -5.73
C ARG A 71 2.81 9.23 -5.64
N GLY A 72 3.55 8.29 -6.22
CA GLY A 72 5.01 8.22 -6.14
C GLY A 72 5.73 8.62 -7.43
N LYS A 73 6.87 7.97 -7.69
CA LYS A 73 7.66 8.18 -8.92
C LYS A 73 6.99 7.56 -10.13
N TRP A 74 6.68 8.39 -11.13
CA TRP A 74 6.10 7.94 -12.39
C TRP A 74 7.05 7.01 -13.18
N ARG A 75 6.58 5.81 -13.52
CA ARG A 75 7.32 4.79 -14.29
C ARG A 75 6.37 4.12 -15.30
N PRO A 76 6.13 4.71 -16.48
CA PRO A 76 5.04 4.31 -17.38
C PRO A 76 5.20 2.87 -17.88
N ARG A 77 6.44 2.42 -18.11
CA ARG A 77 6.74 1.04 -18.51
C ARG A 77 6.15 -0.04 -17.59
N LEU A 78 5.97 0.28 -16.31
CA LEU A 78 5.38 -0.65 -15.35
C LEU A 78 3.89 -0.88 -15.64
N LEU A 79 3.18 0.18 -16.03
CA LEU A 79 1.76 0.12 -16.38
C LEU A 79 1.56 -0.65 -17.70
N ASP A 80 2.47 -0.50 -18.66
CA ASP A 80 2.44 -1.23 -19.93
C ASP A 80 2.60 -2.74 -19.72
N PHE A 81 3.53 -3.16 -18.85
CA PHE A 81 3.70 -4.57 -18.52
C PHE A 81 2.46 -5.16 -17.87
N VAL A 82 1.84 -4.44 -16.94
CA VAL A 82 0.67 -4.93 -16.22
C VAL A 82 -0.57 -4.96 -17.11
N SER A 83 -0.77 -3.94 -17.95
CA SER A 83 -1.92 -3.87 -18.85
C SER A 83 -1.89 -4.90 -19.98
N SER A 84 -0.74 -5.53 -20.22
CA SER A 84 -0.57 -6.62 -21.20
C SER A 84 -0.63 -8.01 -20.57
N LEU A 85 -0.92 -8.14 -19.27
CA LEU A 85 -1.07 -9.43 -18.61
C LEU A 85 -2.43 -10.07 -18.92
N ASP A 86 -2.41 -11.39 -19.13
CA ASP A 86 -3.63 -12.18 -19.26
C ASP A 86 -4.42 -12.21 -17.94
N ASP A 87 -5.74 -12.02 -18.04
CA ASP A 87 -6.63 -11.96 -16.89
C ASP A 87 -6.59 -13.25 -16.04
N SER A 88 -6.48 -14.40 -16.71
CA SER A 88 -6.34 -15.71 -16.06
C SER A 88 -5.08 -15.82 -15.21
N SER A 89 -3.97 -15.24 -15.67
CA SER A 89 -2.69 -15.22 -14.95
C SER A 89 -2.79 -14.34 -13.71
N VAL A 90 -3.37 -13.14 -13.84
CA VAL A 90 -3.56 -12.19 -12.73
C VAL A 90 -4.50 -12.79 -11.67
N LYS A 91 -5.60 -13.40 -12.10
CA LYS A 91 -6.54 -14.09 -11.23
C LYS A 91 -5.85 -15.24 -10.47
N SER A 92 -5.18 -16.14 -11.19
CA SER A 92 -4.51 -17.31 -10.58
C SER A 92 -3.45 -16.90 -9.56
N ALA A 93 -2.61 -15.92 -9.89
CA ALA A 93 -1.59 -15.40 -8.99
C ALA A 93 -2.20 -14.76 -7.73
N SER A 94 -3.23 -13.92 -7.90
CA SER A 94 -3.86 -13.24 -6.76
C SER A 94 -4.64 -14.18 -5.84
N GLU A 95 -5.35 -15.18 -6.37
CA GLU A 95 -6.03 -16.20 -5.55
C GLU A 95 -5.03 -16.97 -4.67
N LYS A 96 -3.91 -17.42 -5.25
CA LYS A 96 -2.85 -18.14 -4.51
C LYS A 96 -2.20 -17.24 -3.46
N ALA A 97 -1.95 -15.98 -3.80
CA ALA A 97 -1.37 -15.02 -2.88
C ALA A 97 -2.27 -14.76 -1.67
N PHE A 98 -3.57 -14.56 -1.89
CA PHE A 98 -4.53 -14.36 -0.81
C PHE A 98 -4.69 -15.60 0.07
N LYS A 99 -4.71 -16.80 -0.52
CA LYS A 99 -4.73 -18.09 0.22
C LYS A 99 -3.46 -18.33 1.04
N SER A 100 -2.34 -17.71 0.66
CA SER A 100 -1.05 -17.87 1.36
C SER A 100 -0.96 -17.02 2.63
N LEU A 101 -1.84 -16.04 2.82
CA LEU A 101 -1.83 -15.23 4.05
C LEU A 101 -2.17 -16.09 5.28
N PRO A 102 -1.51 -15.87 6.44
CA PRO A 102 -0.64 -14.73 6.76
C PRO A 102 0.85 -14.88 6.38
N ASP A 103 1.25 -15.91 5.61
CA ASP A 103 2.62 -16.07 5.13
C ASP A 103 2.95 -15.04 4.03
N LEU A 104 3.49 -13.89 4.45
CA LEU A 104 3.86 -12.78 3.56
C LEU A 104 4.94 -13.18 2.54
N THR A 105 5.83 -14.10 2.89
CA THR A 105 6.89 -14.56 1.98
C THR A 105 6.26 -15.24 0.78
N LYS A 106 5.41 -16.25 1.03
CA LYS A 106 4.69 -16.95 -0.04
C LYS A 106 3.73 -16.04 -0.78
N ALA A 107 2.95 -15.23 -0.07
CA ALA A 107 1.95 -14.36 -0.68
C ALA A 107 2.58 -13.36 -1.67
N VAL A 108 3.73 -12.78 -1.33
CA VAL A 108 4.46 -11.91 -2.27
C VAL A 108 5.06 -12.71 -3.43
N SER A 109 5.65 -13.87 -3.15
CA SER A 109 6.22 -14.72 -4.20
C SER A 109 5.19 -15.10 -5.27
N GLU A 110 3.96 -15.45 -4.88
CA GLU A 110 2.86 -15.78 -5.81
C GLU A 110 2.48 -14.61 -6.74
N LEU A 111 2.62 -13.36 -6.30
CA LEU A 111 2.34 -12.18 -7.12
C LEU A 111 3.54 -11.75 -7.97
N THR A 112 4.77 -11.97 -7.49
CA THR A 112 5.99 -11.54 -8.20
C THR A 112 6.32 -12.36 -9.45
N VAL A 113 5.56 -13.43 -9.73
CA VAL A 113 5.62 -14.14 -11.00
C VAL A 113 5.08 -13.31 -12.17
N LEU A 114 4.22 -12.32 -11.89
CA LEU A 114 3.62 -11.45 -12.89
C LEU A 114 4.63 -10.38 -13.35
N LYS A 115 4.79 -10.24 -14.67
CA LYS A 115 5.67 -9.22 -15.24
C LYS A 115 5.20 -7.82 -14.84
N GLY A 116 6.12 -7.02 -14.30
CA GLY A 116 5.80 -5.68 -13.78
C GLY A 116 5.23 -5.67 -12.35
N VAL A 117 5.18 -6.81 -11.67
CA VAL A 117 4.79 -6.89 -10.26
C VAL A 117 6.01 -7.27 -9.43
N GLY A 118 6.60 -6.29 -8.72
CA GLY A 118 7.63 -6.53 -7.70
C GLY A 118 7.04 -6.53 -6.28
N PRO A 119 7.85 -6.74 -5.22
CA PRO A 119 7.38 -6.75 -3.82
C PRO A 119 6.59 -5.50 -3.42
N ALA A 120 6.98 -4.32 -3.93
CA ALA A 120 6.24 -3.09 -3.68
C ALA A 120 4.85 -3.06 -4.33
N THR A 121 4.62 -3.75 -5.45
CA THR A 121 3.30 -3.80 -6.10
C THR A 121 2.48 -4.96 -5.53
N ALA A 122 3.13 -6.10 -5.29
CA ALA A 122 2.53 -7.23 -4.61
C ALA A 122 1.97 -6.84 -3.23
N SER A 123 2.75 -6.11 -2.43
CA SER A 123 2.28 -5.61 -1.12
C SER A 123 1.09 -4.64 -1.22
N ALA A 124 0.95 -3.87 -2.31
CA ALA A 124 -0.23 -3.02 -2.53
C ALA A 124 -1.49 -3.85 -2.81
N VAL A 125 -1.36 -4.94 -3.55
CA VAL A 125 -2.44 -5.90 -3.82
C VAL A 125 -2.84 -6.62 -2.52
N LEU A 126 -1.86 -7.11 -1.76
CA LEU A 126 -2.12 -7.78 -0.48
C LEU A 126 -2.74 -6.83 0.55
N ALA A 127 -2.30 -5.57 0.60
CA ALA A 127 -2.86 -4.57 1.50
C ALA A 127 -4.32 -4.20 1.15
N ALA A 128 -4.69 -4.20 -0.13
CA ALA A 128 -6.09 -3.99 -0.54
C ALA A 128 -7.00 -5.15 -0.10
N TYR A 129 -6.48 -6.37 0.00
CA TYR A 129 -7.24 -7.54 0.46
C TYR A 129 -7.24 -7.69 1.99
N ALA A 130 -6.06 -7.68 2.62
CA ALA A 130 -5.90 -7.96 4.04
C ALA A 130 -4.97 -6.93 4.71
N PRO A 131 -5.42 -5.66 4.84
CA PRO A 131 -4.57 -4.57 5.36
C PRO A 131 -4.10 -4.81 6.80
N GLY A 132 -4.85 -5.58 7.59
CA GLY A 132 -4.46 -5.94 8.96
C GLY A 132 -3.33 -6.97 9.04
N VAL A 133 -2.96 -7.61 7.93
CA VAL A 133 -1.90 -8.63 7.86
C VAL A 133 -0.74 -8.14 7.00
N ALA A 134 -1.03 -7.62 5.80
CA ALA A 134 -0.04 -7.23 4.82
C ALA A 134 0.01 -5.70 4.67
N PRO A 135 1.04 -5.02 5.17
CA PRO A 135 1.19 -3.58 4.96
C PRO A 135 1.67 -3.28 3.53
N PHE A 136 1.35 -2.08 3.04
CA PHE A 136 1.82 -1.59 1.75
C PHE A 136 3.24 -0.99 1.85
N MET A 137 4.16 -1.47 1.02
CA MET A 137 5.55 -1.05 0.97
C MET A 137 5.75 0.16 0.03
N SER A 138 5.55 1.37 0.54
CA SER A 138 5.88 2.61 -0.19
C SER A 138 7.24 3.17 0.22
N ASP A 139 7.85 4.00 -0.65
CA ASP A 139 9.19 4.55 -0.43
C ASP A 139 9.28 5.34 0.88
N GLU A 140 8.26 6.12 1.16
CA GLU A 140 8.22 6.99 2.32
C GLU A 140 7.91 6.20 3.60
N ALA A 141 7.24 5.05 3.47
CA ALA A 141 6.90 4.14 4.55
C ALA A 141 8.16 3.40 5.00
N MET A 142 8.91 2.94 4.02
CA MET A 142 10.23 2.38 4.17
C MET A 142 11.20 3.40 4.77
N GLY A 143 11.19 4.64 4.27
CA GLY A 143 11.98 5.75 4.83
C GLY A 143 11.67 6.00 6.30
N ALA A 144 10.39 6.06 6.66
CA ALA A 144 9.94 6.28 8.04
C ALA A 144 10.27 5.12 8.99
N ALA A 145 10.03 3.87 8.58
CA ALA A 145 10.16 2.71 9.46
C ALA A 145 11.59 2.16 9.53
N LEU A 146 12.35 2.25 8.42
CA LEU A 146 13.67 1.64 8.27
C LEU A 146 14.80 2.65 8.09
N GLY A 147 14.50 3.93 7.86
CA GLY A 147 15.51 4.96 7.61
C GLY A 147 16.06 4.96 6.18
N HIS A 148 15.55 4.10 5.29
CA HIS A 148 15.95 4.05 3.88
C HIS A 148 14.80 3.61 2.97
N SER A 149 14.77 4.05 1.71
CA SER A 149 13.58 3.91 0.84
C SER A 149 13.78 3.18 -0.49
N LYS A 150 15.01 2.76 -0.83
CA LYS A 150 15.35 2.33 -2.22
C LYS A 150 15.52 0.81 -2.42
N ASP A 151 15.36 0.01 -1.38
CA ASP A 151 15.50 -1.45 -1.47
C ASP A 151 14.12 -2.11 -1.47
N TYR A 152 13.73 -2.63 -2.64
CA TYR A 152 12.44 -3.28 -2.90
C TYR A 152 12.52 -4.80 -2.87
N SER A 153 13.53 -5.37 -2.20
CA SER A 153 13.65 -6.81 -2.04
C SER A 153 12.57 -7.38 -1.12
N LEU A 154 12.27 -8.68 -1.29
CA LEU A 154 11.36 -9.40 -0.38
C LEU A 154 11.87 -9.36 1.06
N ARG A 155 13.18 -9.50 1.26
CA ARG A 155 13.81 -9.41 2.59
C ARG A 155 13.45 -8.09 3.28
N GLN A 156 13.58 -6.97 2.57
CA GLN A 156 13.23 -5.67 3.11
C GLN A 156 11.74 -5.50 3.38
N TYR A 157 10.90 -6.03 2.49
CA TYR A 157 9.46 -6.03 2.73
C TYR A 157 9.10 -6.74 4.04
N LEU A 158 9.72 -7.89 4.33
CA LEU A 158 9.45 -8.64 5.55
C LEU A 158 9.93 -7.89 6.81
N LEU A 159 11.11 -7.27 6.76
CA LEU A 159 11.62 -6.42 7.86
C LEU A 159 10.69 -5.22 8.12
N PHE A 160 10.24 -4.57 7.05
CA PHE A 160 9.28 -3.49 7.11
C PHE A 160 7.95 -3.95 7.73
N ALA A 161 7.40 -5.07 7.26
CA ALA A 161 6.14 -5.59 7.76
C ALA A 161 6.21 -5.95 9.25
N ASP A 162 7.29 -6.57 9.69
CA ASP A 162 7.53 -6.91 11.10
C ASP A 162 7.57 -5.65 11.99
N LYS A 163 8.32 -4.62 11.58
CA LYS A 163 8.37 -3.34 12.32
C LYS A 163 7.00 -2.68 12.46
N LEU A 164 6.20 -2.70 11.40
CA LEU A 164 4.86 -2.13 11.43
C LEU A 164 3.90 -2.91 12.32
N GLN A 165 3.97 -4.24 12.25
CA GLN A 165 3.16 -5.10 13.11
C GLN A 165 3.55 -4.94 14.58
N ALA A 166 4.85 -4.82 14.89
CA ALA A 166 5.33 -4.51 16.23
C ALA A 166 4.80 -3.16 16.72
N LYS A 167 4.87 -2.11 15.88
CA LYS A 167 4.35 -0.77 16.22
C LYS A 167 2.85 -0.77 16.49
N ALA A 168 2.09 -1.53 15.69
CA ALA A 168 0.64 -1.65 15.84
C ALA A 168 0.24 -2.32 17.17
N LYS A 169 1.03 -3.31 17.63
CA LYS A 169 0.82 -4.00 18.93
C LYS A 169 1.06 -3.09 20.14
N VAL A 170 2.13 -2.30 20.12
CA VAL A 170 2.54 -1.47 21.27
C VAL A 170 1.58 -0.31 21.53
N SER A 171 0.94 0.20 20.48
CA SER A 171 0.18 1.45 20.59
C SER A 171 -1.29 1.26 21.00
N ASP A 172 -1.74 0.05 21.36
CA ASP A 172 -3.18 -0.30 21.52
C ASP A 172 -4.06 0.21 20.35
N ILE A 173 -3.46 0.46 19.19
CA ILE A 173 -4.15 0.82 17.94
C ILE A 173 -4.98 -0.38 17.44
N PHE A 174 -4.81 -1.55 18.07
CA PHE A 174 -5.58 -2.79 17.87
C PHE A 174 -7.11 -2.63 17.95
N PHE A 175 -7.63 -1.59 18.61
CA PHE A 175 -9.08 -1.38 18.69
C PHE A 175 -9.73 -0.95 17.36
N PHE A 176 -8.95 -0.57 16.34
CA PHE A 176 -9.45 -0.28 14.98
C PHE A 176 -9.37 -1.51 14.06
N LYS A 177 -9.96 -2.61 14.50
CA LYS A 177 -10.19 -3.84 13.70
C LYS A 177 -11.33 -3.70 12.69
N CYS A 178 -12.03 -2.56 12.66
CA CYS A 178 -13.23 -2.35 11.86
C CYS A 178 -12.93 -1.41 10.67
N LEU A 179 -12.98 -2.00 9.46
CA LEU A 179 -13.07 -1.36 8.14
C LEU A 179 -11.88 -0.48 7.69
N CYS A 180 -11.22 -0.94 6.62
CA CYS A 180 -10.37 -0.18 5.69
C CYS A 180 -9.12 0.54 6.23
N THR A 181 -8.87 0.64 7.55
CA THR A 181 -7.98 1.69 8.08
C THR A 181 -6.54 1.29 8.42
N PHE A 182 -6.18 0.01 8.35
CA PHE A 182 -4.80 -0.44 8.64
C PHE A 182 -3.78 -0.10 7.54
N GLN A 183 -4.24 0.41 6.40
CA GLN A 183 -3.40 1.03 5.37
C GLN A 183 -2.71 2.32 5.89
N PHE A 184 -3.25 2.99 6.91
CA PHE A 184 -3.02 4.43 7.07
C PHE A 184 -2.05 4.85 8.17
N VAL A 185 -1.75 4.02 9.17
CA VAL A 185 -0.73 4.37 10.18
C VAL A 185 0.64 4.57 9.54
N VAL A 186 0.87 3.96 8.38
CA VAL A 186 2.15 4.04 7.67
C VAL A 186 2.09 5.00 6.49
N CYS A 187 0.95 5.03 5.79
CA CYS A 187 0.68 5.98 4.71
C CYS A 187 0.66 7.46 5.18
N LEU A 188 0.57 7.72 6.49
CA LEU A 188 0.54 9.08 7.04
C LEU A 188 1.90 9.67 7.37
N ILE A 189 2.86 8.84 7.77
CA ILE A 189 4.26 9.27 7.86
C ILE A 189 4.79 9.51 6.44
N VAL A 190 4.29 8.72 5.50
CA VAL A 190 4.59 8.77 4.07
C VAL A 190 4.16 10.06 3.39
N LEU A 191 2.91 10.50 3.61
CA LEU A 191 2.36 11.65 2.89
C LEU A 191 3.02 12.98 3.30
N HIS A 192 3.56 13.06 4.52
CA HIS A 192 4.29 14.25 4.99
C HIS A 192 5.71 14.33 4.40
N HIS A 193 6.41 13.20 4.26
CA HIS A 193 7.71 13.20 3.58
C HIS A 193 7.57 13.53 2.08
N LEU A 194 6.43 13.19 1.48
CA LEU A 194 6.04 13.58 0.12
C LEU A 194 5.90 15.11 -0.05
N LEU A 195 5.47 15.84 0.99
CA LEU A 195 5.39 17.30 0.97
C LEU A 195 6.77 17.96 1.15
N LEU A 196 7.65 17.38 1.98
CA LEU A 196 9.01 17.91 2.20
C LEU A 196 9.97 17.63 1.03
N GLN A 197 9.80 16.51 0.31
CA GLN A 197 10.63 16.22 -0.88
C GLN A 197 10.19 17.00 -2.12
N LEU A 198 8.90 17.33 -2.26
CA LEU A 198 8.43 18.21 -3.33
C LEU A 198 8.90 19.67 -3.15
N ASP A 199 9.25 20.09 -1.93
CA ASP A 199 9.82 21.41 -1.64
C ASP A 199 11.36 21.46 -1.86
N LEU A 200 12.02 20.31 -1.94
CA LEU A 200 13.48 20.20 -2.18
C LEU A 200 13.86 19.95 -3.65
N ASP A 201 12.92 19.52 -4.49
CA ASP A 201 13.12 19.38 -5.95
C ASP A 201 12.65 20.63 -6.75
N ILE A 202 12.21 21.71 -6.08
CA ILE A 202 11.85 23.02 -6.67
C ILE A 202 12.86 24.12 -6.26
N LYS A 203 14.13 23.76 -6.03
CA LYS A 203 15.24 24.73 -5.93
C LYS A 203 16.45 24.29 -6.74
#